data_AF-A0AAW5EHA0-F1
#
_entry.id   AF-A0AAW5EHA0-F1
#
_cell.length_a   1.000
_cell.length_b   1.000
_cell.length_c   1.000
_cell.angle_alpha   90.00
_cell.angle_beta   90.00
_cell.angle_gamma   90.00
#
_symmetry.space_group_name_H-M   'P 1'
#
loop_
_entity.id
_entity.type
_entity.pdbx_description
1 polymer ?
#
loop_
_entity_poly.entity_id
_entity_poly.type
_entity_poly.pdbx_seq_one_letter_code
_entity_poly.pdbx_strand_id
1 'polypeptide(L)' 'MRIGSLFIMIVAIMTIVIAPALIGAVVGALIALMLTMDVLPAALIGALSGSFVGFVFLLNAKANGGEKGL' A
#
# COMPACT_ATOMS: atom_id res chain seq x y z
N MET A 1 -15.76 -16.98 12.92
CA MET A 1 -14.50 -16.20 13.00
C MET A 1 -14.48 -15.48 14.34
N ARG A 2 -13.41 -15.60 15.13
CA ARG A 2 -13.31 -14.91 16.43
C ARG A 2 -13.09 -13.41 16.18
N ILE A 3 -13.54 -12.52 17.06
CA ILE A 3 -13.35 -11.06 16.93
C ILE A 3 -11.88 -10.70 16.64
N GLY A 4 -10.94 -11.45 17.23
CA GLY A 4 -9.50 -11.26 17.03
C GLY A 4 -9.01 -11.52 15.61
N SER A 5 -9.55 -12.52 14.89
CA SER A 5 -9.13 -12.78 13.51
C SER A 5 -9.61 -11.68 12.55
N LEU A 6 -10.79 -11.11 12.82
CA LEU A 6 -11.31 -10.00 12.04
C LEU A 6 -10.44 -8.74 12.24
N PHE A 7 -10.07 -8.46 13.49
CA PHE A 7 -9.20 -7.32 13.82
C PHE A 7 -7.83 -7.42 13.13
N ILE A 8 -7.18 -8.58 13.19
CA ILE A 8 -5.88 -8.82 12.54
C ILE A 8 -5.97 -8.59 11.03
N MET A 9 -7.03 -9.10 10.40
CA MET A 9 -7.26 -8.91 8.97
C MET A 9 -7.41 -7.43 8.60
N ILE A 10 -8.19 -6.66 9.37
CA ILE A 10 -8.38 -5.23 9.11
C ILE A 10 -7.05 -4.49 9.26
N VAL A 11 -6.30 -4.73 10.34
CA VAL A 11 -5.01 -4.09 10.56
C VAL A 11 -4.05 -4.41 9.41
N ALA A 12 -4.01 -5.66 8.95
CA ALA A 12 -3.17 -6.05 7.82
C ALA A 12 -3.56 -5.31 6.52
N ILE A 13 -4.85 -5.21 6.20
CA ILE A 13 -5.32 -4.47 5.02
C ILE A 13 -4.94 -2.98 5.15
N MET A 14 -5.13 -2.40 6.32
CA MET A 14 -4.82 -0.99 6.57
C MET A 14 -3.32 -0.69 6.38
N THR A 15 -2.45 -1.54 6.92
CA THR A 15 -1.00 -1.29 6.90
C THR A 15 -0.34 -1.64 5.57
N ILE A 16 -0.84 -2.66 4.88
CA ILE A 16 -0.21 -3.17 3.65
C ILE A 16 -0.81 -2.52 2.40
N VAL A 17 -2.12 -2.27 2.38
CA VAL A 17 -2.78 -1.79 1.16
C VAL A 17 -3.10 -0.31 1.29
N ILE A 18 -3.86 0.07 2.32
CA ILE A 18 -4.46 1.41 2.41
C ILE A 18 -3.40 2.47 2.72
N ALA A 19 -2.54 2.27 3.71
CA ALA A 19 -1.53 3.26 4.05
C ALA A 19 -0.54 3.52 2.89
N PRO A 20 0.04 2.50 2.22
CA PRO A 20 0.88 2.72 1.04
C PRO A 20 0.13 3.39 -0.12
N ALA A 21 -1.14 3.02 -0.36
CA ALA A 21 -1.98 3.68 -1.37
C ALA A 21 -2.17 5.17 -1.08
N LEU A 22 -2.45 5.54 0.18
CA LEU A 22 -2.63 6.93 0.57
C LEU A 22 -1.34 7.73 0.40
N ILE A 23 -0.21 7.17 0.82
CA ILE A 23 1.11 7.81 0.64
C ILE A 23 1.40 8.02 -0.85
N GLY A 24 1.20 6.97 -1.66
CA GLY A 24 1.37 7.05 -3.10
C GLY A 24 0.46 8.09 -3.75
N ALA A 25 -0.81 8.18 -3.32
CA ALA A 25 -1.76 9.17 -3.81
C ALA A 25 -1.31 10.61 -3.50
N VAL A 26 -0.83 10.85 -2.27
CA VAL A 26 -0.29 12.15 -1.85
C VAL A 26 0.93 12.51 -2.70
N VAL A 27 1.87 11.58 -2.88
CA VAL A 27 3.07 11.80 -3.71
C VAL A 27 2.68 12.09 -5.17
N GLY A 28 1.74 11.31 -5.74
CA GLY A 28 1.23 11.54 -7.09
C GLY A 28 0.57 12.92 -7.26
N ALA A 29 -0.23 13.34 -6.28
CA ALA A 29 -0.85 14.67 -6.27
C ALA A 29 0.19 15.80 -6.16
N LEU A 30 1.22 15.63 -5.33
CA LEU A 30 2.31 16.61 -5.19
C LEU A 30 3.12 16.73 -6.48
N ILE A 31 3.44 15.62 -7.13
CA ILE A 31 4.11 15.61 -8.44
C ILE A 31 3.24 16.32 -9.48
N ALA A 32 1.93 16.08 -9.46
CA ALA A 32 1.02 16.71 -10.40
C ALA A 32 0.98 18.23 -10.26
N LEU A 33 0.98 18.71 -9.02
CA LEU A 33 1.06 20.14 -8.73
C LEU A 33 2.39 20.74 -9.22
N MET A 34 3.51 20.06 -9.01
CA MET A 34 4.83 20.53 -9.46
C MET A 34 4.96 20.58 -10.99
N LEU A 35 4.29 19.66 -11.71
CA LEU A 35 4.37 19.53 -13.16
C LEU A 35 3.19 20.19 -13.90
N THR A 36 2.27 20.85 -13.19
CA THR A 36 1.06 21.48 -13.77
C THR A 36 0.22 20.51 -14.61
N MET A 37 0.10 19.27 -14.15
CA MET A 37 -0.70 18.21 -14.78
C MET A 37 -1.98 17.94 -13.98
N ASP A 38 -2.91 17.19 -14.55
CA ASP A 38 -4.15 16.84 -13.88
C ASP A 38 -3.90 16.03 -12.60
N VAL A 39 -4.41 16.55 -11.48
CA VAL A 39 -4.14 16.01 -10.13
C VAL A 39 -4.82 14.66 -9.92
N LEU A 40 -6.06 14.49 -10.37
CA LEU A 40 -6.84 13.29 -10.10
C LEU A 40 -6.22 12.04 -10.76
N PRO A 41 -5.86 12.03 -12.06
CA PRO A 41 -5.18 10.89 -12.68
C PRO A 41 -3.84 10.57 -12.00
N ALA A 42 -3.04 11.57 -11.68
CA ALA A 42 -1.74 11.37 -11.03
C ALA A 42 -1.86 10.80 -9.61
N ALA A 43 -2.83 11.29 -8.84
CA ALA A 43 -3.12 10.76 -7.51
C ALA A 43 -3.60 9.30 -7.58
N LEU A 44 -4.41 8.93 -8.57
CA LEU A 44 -4.85 7.54 -8.77
C LEU A 44 -3.69 6.63 -9.20
N ILE A 45 -2.82 7.09 -10.09
CA ILE A 45 -1.60 6.36 -10.49
C ILE A 45 -0.68 6.18 -9.27
N GLY A 46 -0.51 7.24 -8.48
CA GLY A 46 0.22 7.21 -7.22
C GLY A 46 -0.38 6.22 -6.22
N ALA A 47 -1.70 6.19 -6.07
CA ALA A 47 -2.37 5.25 -5.17
C ALA A 47 -2.17 3.80 -5.59
N LEU A 48 -2.24 3.53 -6.89
CA LEU A 48 -2.01 2.21 -7.45
C LEU A 48 -0.56 1.76 -7.25
N SER A 49 0.40 2.63 -7.53
CA SER A 49 1.82 2.34 -7.35
C SER A 49 2.17 2.12 -5.87
N GLY A 50 1.62 2.94 -4.98
CA GLY A 50 1.76 2.76 -3.53
C GLY A 50 1.20 1.43 -3.03
N SER A 51 0.01 1.04 -3.48
CA SER A 51 -0.58 -0.28 -3.16
C SER A 51 0.30 -1.43 -3.66
N PHE A 52 0.90 -1.29 -4.84
CA PHE A 52 1.84 -2.26 -5.41
C PHE A 52 3.08 -2.45 -4.54
N VAL A 53 3.63 -1.37 -3.97
CA VAL A 53 4.77 -1.45 -3.03
C VAL A 53 4.39 -2.28 -1.81
N GLY A 54 3.20 -2.06 -1.26
CA GLY A 54 2.67 -2.89 -0.16
C GLY A 54 2.59 -4.37 -0.50
N PHE A 55 2.16 -4.71 -1.71
CA PHE A 55 2.16 -6.09 -2.20
C PHE A 55 3.58 -6.67 -2.34
N VAL A 56 4.54 -5.89 -2.82
CA VAL A 56 5.95 -6.32 -2.89
C VAL A 56 6.52 -6.59 -1.49
N PHE A 57 6.17 -5.77 -0.48
CA PHE A 57 6.55 -6.06 0.91
C PHE A 57 5.98 -7.38 1.41
N LEU A 58 4.72 -7.70 1.08
CA LEU A 58 4.15 -9.01 1.41
C LEU A 58 4.89 -10.16 0.72
N LEU A 59 5.22 -10.01 -0.56
CA LEU A 59 5.99 -11.02 -1.29
C LEU A 59 7.38 -11.21 -0.69
N ASN A 60 8.03 -10.12 -0.29
CA ASN A 60 9.33 -10.17 0.38
C ASN A 60 9.23 -10.83 1.76
N ALA A 61 8.20 -10.50 2.54
CA ALA A 61 7.94 -11.14 3.83
C ALA A 61 7.66 -12.65 3.66
N LYS A 62 6.98 -13.06 2.59
CA LYS A 62 6.80 -14.48 2.25
C LYS A 62 8.12 -15.16 1.90
N ALA A 63 8.93 -14.53 1.05
CA ALA A 63 10.22 -15.07 0.60
C ALA A 63 11.22 -15.21 1.76
N ASN A 64 11.37 -14.17 2.58
CA ASN A 64 12.33 -14.12 3.69
C ASN A 64 11.78 -14.73 5.00
N GLY A 65 10.47 -14.83 5.15
CA GLY A 65 9.82 -15.46 6.30
C GLY A 65 9.82 -16.99 6.23
N GLY A 66 9.85 -17.56 5.01
CA GLY A 66 9.94 -19.00 4.80
C GLY A 66 11.27 -19.62 5.26
N GLU A 67 12.37 -18.86 5.24
CA GLU A 67 13.68 -19.32 5.73
C GLU A 67 13.74 -19.42 7.27
N LYS A 68 12.84 -18.72 7.98
CA LYS A 68 12.84 -18.66 9.45
C LYS A 68 11.90 -19.63 10.14
N GLY A 69 11.26 -20.54 9.39
CA GLY A 69 10.52 -21.68 9.94
C GLY A 69 9.56 -21.30 11.08
N LEU A 70 8.40 -20.75 10.72
CA LEU A 70 7.19 -21.00 11.51
C LEU A 70 6.65 -22.37 11.11
#